data_AF-A0A7X1PIQ8-F1
#
_entry.id   AF-A0A7X1PIQ8-F1
#
_cell.length_a   1.000
_cell.length_b   1.000
_cell.length_c   1.000
_cell.angle_alpha   90.00
_cell.angle_beta   90.00
_cell.angle_gamma   90.00
#
_symmetry.space_group_name_H-M   'P 1'
#
loop_
_entity.id
_entity.type
_entity.pdbx_description
1 polymer ?
#
loop_
_entity_poly.entity_id
_entity_poly.type
_entity_poly.pdbx_seq_one_letter_code
_entity_poly.pdbx_strand_id
1 'polypeptide(L)'
;MRRLHLEAPVVLVDGPAARHLRPLIASTSRVFAASLGAVLPSGLVIVVQRVVHDGRQLNGSLQVFDSPEGSSRYLLQLAQSVNGRQVSDEELLAALRTGLVEALEDLIGKPVRSITIDLDVPRARAAAPVVALRTNGQTPAPEPERGAIPIQRIENNPA
;
A
#
# COMPACT_ATOMS: atom_id res chain seq x y z
N MET A 1 35.48 3.53 23.35
CA MET A 1 34.29 3.35 22.49
C MET A 1 33.83 1.90 22.58
N ARG A 2 32.62 1.66 23.10
CA ARG A 2 32.10 0.30 23.31
C ARG A 2 31.49 -0.20 21.99
N ARG A 3 32.13 -1.20 21.36
CA ARG A 3 31.63 -1.83 20.14
C ARG A 3 30.45 -2.73 20.50
N LEU A 4 29.31 -2.50 19.86
CA LEU A 4 28.19 -3.43 19.94
C LEU A 4 28.56 -4.64 19.07
N HIS A 5 29.19 -5.65 19.67
CA HIS A 5 29.30 -6.97 19.07
C HIS A 5 27.92 -7.62 19.17
N LEU A 6 27.11 -7.42 18.14
CA LEU A 6 25.79 -8.02 18.05
C LEU A 6 25.92 -9.29 17.23
N GLU A 7 25.75 -10.44 17.88
CA GLU A 7 25.72 -11.74 17.20
C GLU A 7 24.43 -11.95 16.39
N ALA A 8 23.45 -11.06 16.56
CA ALA A 8 22.16 -11.11 15.88
C ALA A 8 21.79 -9.71 15.37
N PRO A 9 21.02 -9.63 14.27
CA PRO A 9 20.54 -8.35 13.77
C PRO A 9 19.67 -7.63 14.79
N VAL A 10 19.87 -6.32 14.89
CA VAL A 10 19.11 -5.47 15.80
C VAL A 10 17.89 -4.92 15.10
N VAL A 11 16.72 -5.09 15.72
CA VAL A 11 15.45 -4.55 15.21
C VAL A 11 14.96 -3.45 16.14
N LEU A 12 15.05 -2.21 15.66
CA LEU A 12 14.50 -1.02 16.30
C LEU A 12 13.17 -0.69 15.64
N VAL A 13 12.16 -0.40 16.45
CA VAL A 13 10.84 0.01 15.97
C VAL A 13 10.37 1.16 16.83
N ASP A 14 10.03 2.27 16.21
CA ASP A 14 9.53 3.46 16.86
C ASP A 14 8.00 3.43 16.97
N GLY A 15 7.51 3.96 18.08
CA GLY A 15 6.08 4.20 18.29
C GLY A 15 5.27 2.98 18.74
N PRO A 16 3.94 3.09 18.72
CA PRO A 16 3.04 2.11 19.34
C PRO A 16 3.06 0.74 18.66
N ALA A 17 3.40 0.70 17.36
CA ALA A 17 3.48 -0.53 16.59
C ALA A 17 4.67 -1.44 16.99
N ALA A 18 5.60 -0.95 17.82
CA ALA A 18 6.81 -1.68 18.20
C ALA A 18 6.56 -3.05 18.81
N ARG A 19 5.48 -3.21 19.59
CA ARG A 19 5.16 -4.49 20.23
C ARG A 19 4.82 -5.59 19.22
N HIS A 20 4.18 -5.23 18.12
CA HIS A 20 3.75 -6.16 17.07
C HIS A 20 4.82 -6.31 15.98
N LEU A 21 5.36 -5.19 15.48
CA LEU A 21 6.28 -5.21 14.34
C LEU A 21 7.67 -5.77 14.69
N ARG A 22 8.17 -5.57 15.91
CA ARG A 22 9.51 -6.07 16.28
C ARG A 22 9.62 -7.60 16.17
N PRO A 23 8.75 -8.42 16.79
CA PRO A 23 8.83 -9.87 16.64
C PRO A 23 8.49 -10.33 15.22
N LEU A 24 7.55 -9.66 14.54
CA LEU A 24 7.21 -9.95 13.15
C LEU A 24 8.44 -9.81 12.24
N ILE A 25 9.11 -8.66 12.28
CA ILE A 25 10.31 -8.40 11.45
C ILE A 25 11.45 -9.32 11.83
N ALA A 26 11.74 -9.49 13.12
CA ALA A 26 12.82 -10.35 13.57
C ALA A 26 12.62 -11.80 13.11
N SER A 27 11.39 -12.33 13.22
CA SER A 27 11.08 -13.69 12.78
C SER A 27 11.12 -13.80 11.25
N THR A 28 10.51 -12.87 10.51
CA THR A 28 10.52 -12.87 9.05
C THR A 28 11.94 -12.79 8.50
N SER A 29 12.79 -11.91 9.02
CA SER A 29 14.19 -11.81 8.58
C SER A 29 14.95 -13.13 8.78
N ARG A 30 14.78 -13.78 9.94
CA ARG A 30 15.45 -15.05 10.23
C ARG A 30 14.96 -16.18 9.32
N VAL A 31 13.64 -16.32 9.18
CA VAL A 31 13.04 -17.33 8.31
C VAL A 31 13.46 -17.11 6.85
N PHE A 32 13.47 -15.86 6.39
CA PHE A 32 13.90 -15.51 5.05
C PHE A 32 15.36 -15.90 4.80
N ALA A 33 16.29 -15.48 5.66
CA ALA A 33 17.69 -15.85 5.51
C ALA A 33 17.91 -17.38 5.57
N ALA A 34 17.26 -18.06 6.52
CA ALA A 34 17.35 -19.51 6.65
C ALA A 34 16.82 -20.24 5.40
N SER A 35 15.75 -19.73 4.77
CA SER A 35 15.22 -20.29 3.52
C SER A 35 16.19 -20.18 2.34
N LEU A 36 17.13 -19.24 2.40
CA LEU A 36 18.20 -19.05 1.43
C LEU A 36 19.51 -19.77 1.83
N GLY A 37 19.49 -20.58 2.91
CA GLY A 37 20.68 -21.25 3.42
C GLY A 37 21.70 -20.29 4.06
N ALA A 38 21.25 -19.09 4.46
CA ALA A 38 22.10 -18.02 4.96
C ALA A 38 21.83 -17.70 6.43
N VAL A 39 22.81 -17.04 7.05
CA VAL A 39 22.64 -16.33 8.32
C VAL A 39 22.57 -14.84 8.06
N LEU A 40 21.83 -14.11 8.90
CA LEU A 40 21.77 -12.65 8.78
C LEU A 40 23.15 -12.04 9.11
N PRO A 41 23.57 -10.97 8.40
CA PRO A 41 24.83 -10.30 8.71
C PRO A 41 24.85 -9.80 10.16
N SER A 42 25.93 -10.07 10.89
CA SER A 42 26.10 -9.63 12.30
C SER A 42 26.09 -8.10 12.45
N GLY A 43 26.41 -7.36 11.39
CA GLY A 43 26.34 -5.91 11.31
C GLY A 43 25.00 -5.34 10.81
N LEU A 44 23.95 -6.15 10.66
CA LEU A 44 22.65 -5.69 10.16
C LEU A 44 21.81 -5.04 11.29
N VAL A 45 21.41 -3.80 11.06
CA VAL A 45 20.44 -3.05 11.87
C VAL A 45 19.22 -2.76 11.02
N ILE A 46 18.05 -3.12 11.53
CA ILE A 46 16.76 -2.82 10.91
C ILE A 46 16.05 -1.79 11.78
N VAL A 47 15.68 -0.65 11.19
CA VAL A 47 14.99 0.45 11.87
C VAL A 47 13.64 0.67 11.21
N VAL A 48 12.57 0.54 11.97
CA VAL A 48 11.22 0.87 11.53
C VAL A 48 10.78 2.15 12.19
N GLN A 49 10.58 3.19 11.40
CA GLN A 49 10.29 4.53 11.89
C GLN A 49 9.09 5.11 11.15
N ARG A 50 8.58 6.25 11.62
CA ARG A 50 7.35 6.83 11.06
C ARG A 50 7.48 7.16 9.58
N VAL A 51 8.59 7.76 9.18
CA VAL A 51 8.88 8.17 7.80
C VAL A 51 10.37 7.98 7.54
N VAL A 52 10.74 7.54 6.34
CA VAL A 52 12.13 7.53 5.84
C VAL A 52 12.24 8.54 4.70
N HIS A 53 13.30 9.35 4.71
CA HIS A 53 13.52 10.42 3.74
C HIS A 53 14.91 10.33 3.11
N ASP A 54 14.94 10.46 1.79
CA ASP A 54 16.16 10.69 1.00
C ASP A 54 15.78 11.47 -0.26
N GLY A 55 15.74 12.80 -0.15
CA GLY A 55 15.17 13.71 -1.18
C GLY A 55 13.64 13.60 -1.36
N ARG A 56 13.04 12.44 -1.08
CA ARG A 56 11.60 12.14 -1.07
C ARG A 56 11.27 11.13 0.03
N GLN A 57 9.99 10.92 0.30
CA GLN A 57 9.56 9.83 1.20
C GLN A 57 9.73 8.48 0.51
N LEU A 58 10.30 7.52 1.25
CA LEU A 58 10.60 6.17 0.77
C LEU A 58 9.91 5.13 1.64
N ASN A 59 9.55 3.98 1.06
CA ASN A 59 9.08 2.80 1.81
C ASN A 59 10.21 2.19 2.64
N GLY A 60 11.45 2.33 2.19
CA GLY A 60 12.64 1.95 2.92
C GLY A 60 13.92 2.41 2.23
N SER A 61 15.05 2.28 2.92
CA SER A 61 16.40 2.60 2.45
C SER A 61 17.38 1.60 3.03
N LEU A 62 18.29 1.08 2.21
CA LEU A 62 19.42 0.28 2.66
C LEU A 62 20.70 1.10 2.51
N GLN A 63 21.46 1.22 3.59
CA GLN A 63 22.78 1.82 3.59
C GLN A 63 23.81 0.77 3.97
N VAL A 64 24.89 0.71 3.19
CA VAL A 64 26.02 -0.20 3.42
C VAL A 64 27.22 0.63 3.83
N PHE A 65 27.87 0.23 4.91
CA PHE A 65 29.07 0.87 5.43
C PHE A 65 30.23 -0.12 5.40
N ASP A 66 31.30 0.26 4.72
CA ASP A 66 32.55 -0.47 4.78
C ASP A 66 33.19 -0.27 6.17
N SER A 67 33.48 -1.37 6.87
CA SER A 67 34.33 -1.32 8.05
C SER A 67 35.81 -1.31 7.63
N PRO A 68 36.68 -0.56 8.34
CA PRO A 68 38.13 -0.69 8.19
C PRO A 68 38.65 -2.12 8.40
N GLU A 69 37.85 -2.98 9.04
CA GLU A 69 38.16 -4.39 9.33
C GLU A 69 37.71 -5.34 8.21
N GLY A 70 37.28 -4.82 7.06
CA GLY A 70 36.89 -5.62 5.89
C GLY A 70 35.50 -6.27 5.98
N SER A 71 34.69 -5.89 6.98
CA SER A 71 33.30 -6.34 7.12
C SER A 71 32.31 -5.23 6.78
N SER A 72 31.27 -5.55 6.03
CA SER A 72 30.18 -4.60 5.76
C SER A 72 29.20 -4.53 6.94
N ARG A 73 28.72 -3.32 7.23
CA ARG A 73 27.59 -3.10 8.14
C ARG A 73 26.41 -2.58 7.35
N TYR A 74 25.21 -3.03 7.69
CA TYR A 74 24.00 -2.74 6.93
C TYR A 74 22.99 -2.03 7.82
N LEU A 75 22.45 -0.91 7.35
CA LEU A 75 21.34 -0.22 7.99
C LEU A 75 20.14 -0.25 7.03
N LEU A 76 19.12 -1.03 7.38
CA LEU A 76 17.87 -1.10 6.66
C LEU A 76 16.81 -0.27 7.39
N GLN A 77 16.43 0.86 6.83
CA GLN A 77 15.35 1.71 7.33
C GLN A 77 14.06 1.37 6.60
N LEU A 78 12.95 1.28 7.34
CA LEU A 78 11.61 1.02 6.82
C LEU A 78 10.63 2.07 7.35
N ALA A 79 9.75 2.55 6.48
CA ALA A 79 8.77 3.57 6.82
C ALA A 79 7.41 2.95 7.17
N GLN A 80 6.82 3.39 8.28
CA GLN A 80 5.43 3.07 8.64
C GLN A 80 4.41 3.92 7.85
N SER A 81 4.85 5.05 7.29
CA SER A 81 4.00 5.90 6.46
C SER A 81 4.78 6.56 5.33
N VAL A 82 4.14 6.65 4.16
CA VAL A 82 4.70 7.26 2.95
C VAL A 82 3.62 8.09 2.27
N ASN A 83 3.97 9.34 1.95
CA ASN A 83 3.09 10.37 1.42
C ASN A 83 1.77 10.51 2.21
N GLY A 84 1.86 10.43 3.54
CA GLY A 84 0.71 10.51 4.44
C GLY A 84 -0.16 9.24 4.52
N ARG A 85 0.13 8.21 3.72
CA ARG A 85 -0.54 6.91 3.77
C ARG A 85 0.19 5.97 4.73
N GLN A 86 -0.55 5.25 5.56
CA GLN A 86 0.02 4.15 6.35
C GLN A 86 0.44 3.01 5.43
N VAL A 87 1.63 2.47 5.70
CA VAL A 87 2.17 1.28 5.05
C VAL A 87 1.62 0.06 5.81
N SER A 88 1.03 -0.88 5.09
CA SER A 88 0.53 -2.12 5.71
C SER A 88 1.69 -3.02 6.14
N ASP A 89 1.43 -3.97 7.04
CA ASP A 89 2.42 -4.99 7.42
C ASP A 89 2.94 -5.75 6.19
N GLU A 90 2.07 -6.06 5.22
CA GLU A 90 2.45 -6.76 3.98
C GLU A 90 3.41 -5.91 3.12
N GLU A 91 3.12 -4.62 2.98
CA GLU A 91 3.99 -3.69 2.25
C GLU A 91 5.33 -3.49 2.96
N LEU A 92 5.31 -3.43 4.29
CA LEU A 92 6.51 -3.33 5.12
C LEU A 92 7.38 -4.60 4.98
N LEU A 93 6.76 -5.78 5.01
CA LEU A 93 7.45 -7.05 4.82
C LEU A 93 7.94 -7.25 3.38
N ALA A 94 7.26 -6.70 2.39
CA ALA A 94 7.76 -6.66 1.01
C ALA A 94 9.04 -5.81 0.92
N ALA A 95 9.02 -4.59 1.48
CA ALA A 95 10.19 -3.72 1.54
C ALA A 95 11.35 -4.34 2.34
N LEU A 96 11.05 -5.00 3.46
CA LEU A 96 12.02 -5.77 4.24
C LEU A 96 12.70 -6.84 3.39
N ARG A 97 11.93 -7.66 2.67
CA ARG A 97 12.48 -8.72 1.81
C ARG A 97 13.39 -8.17 0.72
N THR A 98 12.99 -7.08 0.06
CA THR A 98 13.85 -6.41 -0.93
C THR A 98 15.17 -5.96 -0.31
N GLY A 99 15.14 -5.30 0.85
CA GLY A 99 16.36 -4.89 1.54
C GLY A 99 17.22 -6.06 2.03
N LEU A 100 16.61 -7.18 2.43
CA LEU A 100 17.33 -8.39 2.85
C LEU A 100 18.01 -9.10 1.67
N VAL A 101 17.40 -9.12 0.48
CA VAL A 101 18.05 -9.68 -0.72
C VAL A 101 19.35 -8.92 -0.99
N GLU A 102 19.26 -7.59 -1.04
CA GLU A 102 20.42 -6.71 -1.27
C GLU A 102 21.49 -6.88 -0.17
N ALA A 103 21.08 -6.95 1.11
CA ALA A 103 22.02 -7.14 2.22
C ALA A 103 22.65 -8.53 2.29
N LEU A 104 22.05 -9.54 1.63
CA LEU A 104 22.56 -10.90 1.59
C LEU A 104 23.37 -11.19 0.32
N GLU A 105 23.39 -10.31 -0.69
CA GLU A 105 24.09 -10.54 -1.96
C GLU A 105 25.57 -10.90 -1.75
N ASP A 106 26.25 -10.26 -0.80
CA ASP A 106 27.66 -10.53 -0.49
C ASP A 106 27.87 -11.94 0.09
N LEU A 107 26.83 -12.55 0.68
CA LEU A 107 26.90 -13.84 1.35
C LEU A 107 26.43 -15.00 0.46
N ILE A 108 25.35 -14.80 -0.30
CA ILE A 108 24.72 -15.86 -1.12
C ILE A 108 24.96 -15.68 -2.62
N GLY A 109 25.57 -14.56 -3.03
CA GLY A 109 25.70 -14.16 -4.41
C GLY A 109 24.44 -13.48 -4.95
N LYS A 110 24.56 -12.95 -6.17
CA LYS A 110 23.46 -12.25 -6.85
C LYS A 110 22.43 -13.24 -7.41
N PRO A 111 21.13 -12.91 -7.38
CA PRO A 111 20.10 -13.74 -8.00
C PRO A 111 20.39 -13.96 -9.49
N VAL A 112 20.48 -15.23 -9.91
CA VAL A 112 20.70 -15.59 -11.33
C VAL A 112 19.43 -15.39 -12.17
N ARG A 113 18.25 -15.53 -11.55
CA ARG A 113 16.94 -15.35 -12.19
C ARG A 113 15.93 -14.81 -11.18
N SER A 114 15.18 -13.79 -11.58
CA SER A 114 14.00 -13.30 -10.87
C SER A 114 12.81 -13.30 -11.82
N ILE A 115 11.68 -13.86 -11.38
CA ILE A 115 10.43 -13.87 -12.14
C ILE A 115 9.40 -13.12 -11.30
N THR A 116 8.87 -12.04 -11.86
CA THR A 116 7.72 -11.34 -11.28
C THR A 116 6.48 -12.22 -11.45
N ILE A 117 5.91 -12.67 -10.33
CA ILE A 117 4.60 -13.34 -10.33
C ILE A 117 3.58 -12.28 -9.96
N ASP A 118 2.88 -11.77 -10.97
CA ASP A 118 1.77 -10.86 -10.75
C ASP A 118 0.54 -11.68 -10.33
N LEU A 119 -0.03 -11.34 -9.18
CA LEU A 119 -1.25 -11.95 -8.66
C LEU A 119 -2.47 -11.09 -8.97
N ASP A 120 -2.40 -10.22 -9.99
CA ASP A 120 -3.53 -9.45 -10.48
C ASP A 120 -4.72 -10.36 -10.82
N VAL A 121 -5.56 -10.60 -9.82
CA VAL A 121 -6.98 -10.82 -10.02
C VAL A 121 -7.51 -9.41 -10.25
N PRO A 122 -7.99 -9.07 -11.48
CA PRO A 122 -8.60 -7.79 -11.69
C PRO A 122 -9.75 -7.66 -10.69
N ARG A 123 -9.56 -6.83 -9.66
CA ARG A 123 -10.67 -6.32 -8.87
C ARG A 123 -11.46 -5.48 -9.86
N ALA A 124 -12.49 -6.07 -10.45
CA ALA A 124 -13.52 -5.34 -11.13
C ALA A 124 -13.99 -4.25 -10.16
N ARG A 125 -13.47 -3.03 -10.34
CA ARG A 125 -14.06 -1.85 -9.74
C ARG A 125 -15.40 -1.73 -10.45
N ALA A 126 -16.41 -2.37 -9.89
CA ALA A 126 -17.79 -2.17 -10.24
C ALA A 126 -18.14 -0.73 -9.84
N ALA A 127 -17.74 0.22 -10.67
CA ALA A 127 -18.45 1.46 -10.85
C ALA A 127 -19.22 1.31 -12.16
N ALA A 128 -20.25 0.46 -12.14
CA ALA A 128 -21.30 0.60 -13.14
C ALA A 128 -21.88 2.01 -12.96
N PRO A 129 -22.01 2.81 -14.03
CA PRO A 129 -22.75 4.06 -13.92
C PRO A 129 -24.18 3.68 -13.52
N VAL A 130 -24.65 4.19 -12.37
CA VAL A 130 -26.07 4.10 -12.01
C VAL A 130 -26.82 4.98 -13.01
N VAL A 131 -27.24 4.37 -14.12
CA VAL A 131 -28.24 4.97 -15.00
C VAL A 131 -29.58 4.80 -14.31
N ALA A 132 -30.17 5.91 -13.86
CA ALA A 132 -31.55 5.90 -13.39
C ALA A 132 -32.45 5.43 -14.53
N LEU A 133 -33.04 4.25 -14.39
CA LEU A 133 -34.11 3.77 -15.27
C LEU A 133 -35.29 4.74 -15.11
N ARG A 134 -35.52 5.58 -16.13
CA ARG A 134 -36.79 6.31 -16.23
C ARG A 134 -37.88 5.26 -16.47
N THR A 135 -38.77 5.12 -15.49
CA THR A 135 -39.99 4.33 -15.63
C THR A 135 -40.88 5.01 -16.66
N ASN A 136 -40.71 4.65 -17.94
CA ASN A 136 -41.70 4.96 -18.96
C ASN A 136 -42.90 4.06 -18.71
N GLY A 137 -43.96 4.60 -18.12
CA GLY A 137 -45.25 3.92 -18.09
C GLY A 137 -46.07 4.23 -16.86
N GLN A 138 -46.68 5.41 -16.82
CA GLN A 138 -47.98 5.56 -16.17
C GLN A 138 -48.75 6.69 -16.86
N THR A 139 -49.60 6.29 -17.79
CA THR A 139 -50.76 7.06 -18.24
C THR A 139 -51.86 6.90 -17.19
N PRO A 140 -52.37 7.98 -16.58
CA PRO A 140 -53.72 7.99 -16.07
C PRO A 140 -54.65 8.58 -17.14
N ALA A 141 -55.69 7.82 -17.47
CA ALA A 141 -56.86 8.28 -18.21
C ALA A 141 -57.71 9.23 -17.31
N PRO A 142 -58.75 9.90 -17.86
CA PRO A 142 -59.06 11.31 -17.62
C PRO A 142 -59.93 11.56 -16.39
N GLU A 143 -59.86 12.78 -15.83
CA GLU A 143 -60.96 13.34 -15.03
C GLU A 143 -61.18 14.84 -15.31
N PRO A 144 -62.43 15.32 -15.13
CA PRO A 144 -62.93 16.55 -15.73
C PRO A 144 -62.92 17.76 -14.77
N GLU A 145 -63.24 18.91 -15.37
CA GLU A 145 -63.63 20.19 -14.75
C GLU A 145 -62.51 21.09 -14.17
N ARG A 146 -62.28 22.25 -14.80
CA ARG A 146 -62.98 23.51 -14.50
C ARG A 146 -62.29 24.65 -15.24
N GLY A 147 -62.97 25.18 -16.25
CA GLY A 147 -62.53 26.35 -16.99
C GLY A 147 -63.46 26.65 -18.14
N ALA A 148 -64.77 26.54 -17.92
CA ALA A 148 -65.76 27.02 -18.86
C ALA A 148 -65.68 28.54 -18.91
N ILE A 149 -65.05 29.08 -19.96
CA ILE A 149 -65.33 30.43 -20.44
C ILE A 149 -66.55 30.28 -21.36
N PRO A 150 -67.71 30.90 -21.06
CA PRO A 150 -68.84 30.83 -21.96
C PRO A 150 -68.54 31.62 -23.24
N ILE A 151 -68.43 30.94 -24.37
CA ILE A 151 -68.44 31.60 -25.68
C ILE A 151 -69.88 32.03 -25.95
N GLN A 152 -70.09 33.34 -25.95
CA GLN A 152 -71.36 33.97 -26.27
C GLN A 152 -71.75 33.67 -27.73
N ARG A 153 -72.99 33.24 -27.89
CA ARG A 153 -73.69 33.01 -29.16
C ARG A 153 -73.88 34.34 -29.88
N ILE A 154 -73.19 34.54 -31.00
CA ILE A 154 -73.46 35.65 -31.93
C ILE A 154 -74.33 35.07 -33.06
N GLU A 155 -75.64 35.19 -32.91
CA GLU A 155 -76.57 35.09 -34.02
C GLU A 155 -76.58 36.44 -34.75
N ASN A 156 -75.87 36.51 -35.88
CA ASN A 156 -76.05 37.59 -36.85
C ASN A 156 -76.93 37.06 -37.98
N ASN A 157 -78.20 37.44 -37.98
CA ASN A 157 -79.06 37.37 -39.15
C ASN A 157 -79.59 38.79 -39.45
N PRO A 158 -79.13 39.43 -40.55
CA PRO A 158 -79.75 40.64 -41.06
C PRO A 158 -80.60 40.36 -42.32
N ALA A 159 -81.78 40.98 -42.31
CA ALA A 159 -82.73 41.25 -43.41
C ALA A 159 -83.63 40.11 -43.91
#